data_AF-K8XHD9-F1
#
_entry.id   AF-K8XHD9-F1
#
_cell.length_a   1.000
_cell.length_b   1.000
_cell.length_c   1.000
_cell.angle_alpha   90.00
_cell.angle_beta   90.00
_cell.angle_gamma   90.00
#
_symmetry.space_group_name_H-M   'P 1'
#
loop_
_entity.id
_entity.type
_entity.pdbx_description
1 polymer ?
#
loop_
_entity_poly.entity_id
_entity_poly.type
_entity_poly.pdbx_seq_one_letter_code
_entity_poly.pdbx_strand_id
1 'polypeptide(L)'
;MPDARIEQPTDVLVKITSTNICGSDLHMYEGRTDLEPGMVLGHENLGIVAEVGNAVVEVSPGDRVCLPFNIGCGFCRNCEVQQLFAEYQVPWLQV
;
A
#
# COMPACT_ATOMS: atom_id res chain seq x y z
N MET A 1 5.92 -15.46 11.38
CA MET A 1 6.15 -14.91 10.03
C MET A 1 7.57 -14.39 9.98
N PRO A 2 8.37 -14.71 8.95
CA PRO A 2 9.65 -14.03 8.73
C PRO A 2 9.42 -12.55 8.37
N ASP A 3 10.45 -11.73 8.55
CA ASP A 3 10.40 -10.33 8.13
C ASP A 3 10.27 -10.21 6.60
N ALA A 4 9.58 -9.16 6.15
CA ALA A 4 9.43 -8.85 4.75
C ALA A 4 10.76 -8.45 4.11
N ARG A 5 10.92 -8.78 2.84
CA ARG A 5 12.11 -8.51 2.01
C ARG A 5 11.65 -8.21 0.59
N ILE A 6 12.52 -7.59 -0.21
CA ILE A 6 12.30 -7.43 -1.65
C ILE A 6 12.31 -8.82 -2.31
N GLU A 7 11.25 -9.17 -3.03
CA GLU A 7 11.14 -10.43 -3.78
C GLU A 7 11.10 -10.20 -5.30
N GLN A 8 10.60 -9.05 -5.73
CA GLN A 8 10.52 -8.63 -7.13
C GLN A 8 11.23 -7.28 -7.36
N PRO A 9 11.72 -7.03 -8.60
CA PRO A 9 12.27 -5.73 -9.00
C PRO A 9 11.41 -4.51 -8.70
N THR A 10 10.08 -4.69 -8.64
CA THR A 10 9.08 -3.63 -8.46
C THR A 10 8.62 -3.46 -7.02
N ASP A 11 9.15 -4.25 -6.07
CA ASP A 11 8.71 -4.20 -4.68
C ASP A 11 9.25 -2.97 -3.95
N VAL A 12 8.49 -2.53 -2.95
CA VAL A 12 8.90 -1.50 -2.00
C VAL A 12 8.72 -2.06 -0.59
N LEU A 13 9.80 -2.12 0.19
CA LEU A 13 9.75 -2.51 1.59
C LEU A 13 9.52 -1.26 2.45
N VAL A 14 8.44 -1.26 3.23
CA VAL A 14 8.06 -0.13 4.08
C VAL A 14 8.12 -0.52 5.55
N LYS A 15 8.82 0.27 6.35
CA LYS A 15 8.72 0.22 7.81
C LYS A 15 7.47 0.97 8.24
N ILE A 16 6.45 0.22 8.65
CA ILE A 16 5.19 0.80 9.16
C ILE A 16 5.47 1.57 10.46
N THR A 17 5.04 2.84 10.49
CA THR A 17 5.16 3.71 11.68
C THR A 17 3.85 3.83 12.44
N SER A 18 2.73 3.81 11.71
CA SER A 18 1.39 3.91 12.27
C SER A 18 0.39 3.25 11.32
N THR A 19 -0.68 2.70 11.89
CA THR A 19 -1.79 2.10 11.14
C THR A 19 -3.09 2.32 11.91
N ASN A 20 -4.20 2.33 11.19
CA ASN A 20 -5.53 2.38 11.76
C ASN A 20 -6.19 0.99 11.71
N ILE A 21 -7.23 0.81 12.53
CA ILE A 21 -8.14 -0.33 12.45
C ILE A 21 -9.41 0.18 11.79
N CYS A 22 -9.70 -0.35 10.61
CA CYS A 22 -10.91 0.00 9.87
C CYS A 22 -12.05 -0.96 10.22
N GLY A 23 -13.29 -0.51 10.05
CA GLY A 23 -14.46 -1.39 10.20
C GLY A 23 -14.46 -2.56 9.19
N SER A 24 -13.78 -2.40 8.06
CA SER A 24 -13.57 -3.44 7.05
C SER A 24 -12.63 -4.55 7.51
N ASP A 25 -11.66 -4.28 8.39
CA ASP A 25 -10.80 -5.33 8.95
C ASP A 25 -11.63 -6.36 9.74
N LEU A 26 -12.76 -5.92 10.33
CA LEU A 26 -13.68 -6.79 11.05
C LEU A 26 -14.47 -7.72 10.13
N HIS A 27 -14.61 -7.42 8.83
CA HIS A 27 -15.38 -8.26 7.91
C HIS A 27 -14.78 -9.66 7.83
N MET A 28 -13.45 -9.77 7.75
CA MET A 28 -12.73 -11.04 7.77
C MET A 28 -12.71 -11.67 9.16
N TYR A 29 -12.49 -10.85 10.21
CA TYR A 29 -12.45 -11.34 11.59
C TYR A 29 -13.78 -11.98 12.04
N GLU A 30 -14.90 -11.42 11.63
CA GLU A 30 -16.25 -11.88 11.96
C GLU A 30 -16.80 -12.94 10.98
N GLY A 31 -16.01 -13.34 9.98
CA GLY A 31 -16.44 -14.32 8.97
C GLY A 31 -17.51 -13.80 8.00
N ARG A 32 -17.64 -12.48 7.83
CA ARG A 32 -18.51 -11.86 6.82
C ARG A 32 -17.91 -11.91 5.41
N THR A 33 -16.60 -12.10 5.31
CA THR A 33 -15.86 -12.28 4.05
C THR A 33 -14.68 -13.21 4.30
N ASP A 34 -14.31 -14.00 3.30
CA ASP A 34 -13.22 -14.97 3.40
C ASP A 34 -11.86 -14.28 3.35
N LEU A 35 -10.90 -14.83 4.10
CA LEU A 35 -9.49 -14.47 4.05
C LEU A 35 -8.65 -15.75 4.04
N GLU A 36 -7.75 -15.86 3.08
CA GLU A 36 -6.85 -16.99 2.99
C GLU A 36 -5.96 -17.09 4.26
N PRO A 37 -5.83 -18.28 4.87
CA PRO A 37 -4.97 -18.46 6.03
C PRO A 37 -3.53 -18.02 5.77
N GLY A 38 -2.97 -17.24 6.69
CA GLY A 38 -1.60 -16.72 6.59
C GLY A 38 -1.49 -15.31 5.99
N MET A 39 -2.59 -14.72 5.53
CA MET A 39 -2.65 -13.31 5.15
C MET A 39 -2.52 -12.40 6.38
N VAL A 40 -1.92 -11.22 6.19
CA VAL A 40 -1.77 -10.18 7.22
C VAL A 40 -2.84 -9.11 6.98
N LEU A 41 -3.59 -8.75 8.03
CA LEU A 41 -4.58 -7.68 7.99
C LEU A 41 -3.93 -6.30 8.09
N GLY A 42 -4.68 -5.27 7.70
CA GLY A 42 -4.27 -3.86 7.81
C GLY A 42 -4.06 -3.22 6.44
N HIS A 43 -4.88 -2.22 6.16
CA HIS A 43 -4.93 -1.57 4.85
C HIS A 43 -5.03 -0.04 4.93
N GLU A 44 -4.79 0.50 6.13
CA GLU A 44 -4.77 1.94 6.43
C GLU A 44 -3.42 2.31 7.08
N ASN A 45 -2.34 2.21 6.31
CA ASN A 45 -0.98 2.24 6.83
C ASN A 45 -0.21 3.50 6.39
N LEU A 46 0.62 4.02 7.30
CA LEU A 46 1.66 5.01 7.04
C LEU A 46 3.02 4.43 7.43
N GLY A 47 4.06 4.79 6.67
CA GLY A 47 5.40 4.31 6.98
C GLY A 47 6.52 5.05 6.25
N ILE A 48 7.72 4.54 6.46
CA ILE A 48 8.95 5.01 5.81
C ILE A 48 9.46 3.93 4.88
N VAL A 49 9.79 4.28 3.63
CA VAL A 49 10.45 3.35 2.70
C VAL A 49 11.80 2.94 3.27
N ALA A 50 11.99 1.64 3.48
CA ALA A 50 13.21 1.06 4.00
C ALA A 50 14.14 0.57 2.88
N GLU A 51 13.58 -0.03 1.84
CA GLU A 51 14.30 -0.59 0.69
C GLU A 51 13.39 -0.57 -0.55
N VAL A 52 13.97 -0.49 -1.74
CA VAL A 52 13.26 -0.57 -3.02
C VAL A 52 13.92 -1.58 -3.95
N GLY A 53 13.12 -2.27 -4.74
CA GLY A 53 13.60 -3.07 -5.86
C GLY A 53 14.21 -2.20 -6.97
N ASN A 54 15.01 -2.82 -7.83
CA ASN A 54 15.80 -2.11 -8.85
C ASN A 54 14.99 -1.54 -10.03
N ALA A 55 13.70 -1.86 -10.15
CA ALA A 55 12.81 -1.30 -11.16
C ALA A 55 11.87 -0.21 -10.60
N VAL A 56 11.96 0.11 -9.31
CA VAL A 56 11.21 1.20 -8.68
C VAL A 56 11.87 2.55 -9.03
N VAL A 57 11.07 3.50 -9.51
CA VAL A 57 11.56 4.82 -9.95
C VAL A 57 10.85 6.00 -9.30
N GLU A 58 9.74 5.78 -8.59
CA GLU A 58 8.88 6.85 -8.06
C GLU A 58 9.13 7.19 -6.58
N VAL A 59 9.75 6.27 -5.81
CA VAL A 59 10.03 6.46 -4.38
C VAL A 59 11.44 5.95 -4.04
N SER A 60 12.01 6.46 -2.96
CA SER A 60 13.36 6.14 -2.48
C SER A 60 13.37 5.81 -0.97
N PRO A 61 14.36 5.04 -0.48
CA PRO A 61 14.55 4.83 0.95
C PRO A 61 14.60 6.15 1.73
N GLY A 62 13.81 6.25 2.80
CA GLY A 62 13.62 7.46 3.60
C GLY A 62 12.32 8.21 3.33
N ASP A 63 11.66 7.97 2.19
CA ASP A 63 10.40 8.64 1.86
C ASP A 63 9.26 8.23 2.79
N ARG A 64 8.39 9.18 3.11
CA ARG A 64 7.13 8.93 3.83
C ARG A 64 6.05 8.53 2.84
N VAL A 65 5.42 7.39 3.08
CA VAL A 65 4.40 6.84 2.19
C VAL A 65 3.11 6.52 2.93
N CYS A 66 1.99 6.71 2.23
CA CYS A 66 0.66 6.22 2.59
C CYS A 66 0.27 5.16 1.57
N LEU A 67 -0.15 3.98 2.04
CA LEU A 67 -0.41 2.85 1.15
C LEU A 67 -1.90 2.76 0.85
N PRO A 68 -2.33 2.94 -0.42
CA PRO A 68 -3.70 2.64 -0.79
C PRO A 68 -3.93 1.12 -0.77
N PHE A 69 -5.12 0.69 -0.36
CA PHE A 69 -5.50 -0.72 -0.36
C PHE A 69 -5.88 -1.24 -1.76
N ASN A 70 -6.17 -0.33 -2.70
CA ASN A 70 -6.45 -0.65 -4.09
C ASN A 70 -5.17 -0.61 -4.91
N ILE A 71 -4.90 -1.69 -5.65
CA ILE A 71 -3.77 -1.77 -6.57
C ILE A 71 -4.29 -1.42 -7.98
N GLY A 72 -3.81 -0.31 -8.53
CA GLY A 72 -4.08 0.10 -9.91
C GLY A 72 -3.00 -0.41 -10.86
N CYS A 73 -3.37 -0.78 -12.08
CA CYS A 73 -2.38 -1.21 -13.09
C CYS A 73 -1.67 -0.03 -13.78
N GLY A 74 -2.18 1.20 -13.66
CA GLY A 74 -1.60 2.41 -14.24
C GLY A 74 -1.86 2.62 -15.73
N PHE A 75 -2.36 1.62 -16.46
CA PHE A 75 -2.50 1.68 -17.93
C PHE A 75 -3.90 1.33 -18.45
N CYS A 76 -4.85 0.91 -17.62
CA CYS A 76 -6.22 0.69 -18.07
C CYS A 76 -6.98 2.03 -18.15
N ARG A 77 -8.07 2.06 -18.93
CA ARG A 77 -8.91 3.26 -19.08
C ARG A 77 -9.28 3.91 -17.74
N ASN A 78 -9.58 3.12 -16.71
CA ASN A 78 -9.94 3.65 -15.39
C ASN A 78 -8.75 4.30 -14.66
N CYS A 79 -7.53 3.79 -14.86
CA CYS A 79 -6.31 4.44 -14.34
C CYS A 79 -5.99 5.72 -15.14
N GLU A 80 -6.11 5.68 -16.47
CA GLU A 80 -5.85 6.83 -17.33
C GLU A 80 -6.80 8.00 -17.04
N VAL A 81 -8.08 7.72 -16.75
CA VAL A 81 -9.06 8.73 -16.35
C VAL A 81 -9.13 8.96 -14.84
N GLN A 82 -8.13 8.46 -14.09
CA GLN A 82 -7.93 8.66 -12.65
C GLN A 82 -9.14 8.29 -11.76
N GLN A 83 -9.95 7.30 -12.16
CA GLN A 83 -11.12 6.87 -11.41
C GLN A 83 -10.81 5.96 -10.22
N LEU A 84 -9.61 5.38 -10.15
CA LEU A 84 -9.20 4.46 -9.07
C LEU A 84 -8.38 5.13 -7.97
N PHE A 85 -7.93 6.35 -8.19
CA PHE A 85 -7.29 7.18 -7.18
C PHE A 85 -8.28 8.28 -6.82
N ALA A 86 -8.92 8.20 -5.65
CA ALA A 86 -9.52 9.38 -5.06
C ALA A 86 -8.38 10.37 -4.77
N GLU A 87 -8.14 11.27 -5.72
CA GLU A 87 -7.31 12.46 -5.67
C GLU A 87 -6.22 12.50 -4.59
N TYR A 88 -4.99 12.18 -4.99
CA TYR A 88 -3.82 12.91 -4.49
C TYR A 88 -3.81 14.34 -5.08
N GLN A 89 -4.85 15.12 -4.78
CA GLN A 89 -4.79 16.58 -4.78
C GLN A 89 -4.87 17.08 -3.34
N VAL A 90 -3.92 16.63 -2.51
CA VAL A 90 -3.53 17.37 -1.30
C VAL A 90 -2.44 18.36 -1.71
N PRO A 91 -2.75 19.63 -2.04
CA PRO A 91 -1.80 20.61 -2.57
C PRO A 91 -0.58 20.92 -1.68
N TRP A 92 -0.50 20.34 -0.48
CA TRP A 92 0.54 20.59 0.51
C TRP A 92 1.50 19.41 0.76
N LEU A 93 1.27 18.25 0.15
CA LEU A 93 2.19 17.11 0.21
C LEU A 93 3.02 17.07 -1.08
N GLN A 94 3.91 18.04 -1.23
CA GLN A 94 4.98 17.99 -2.22
C GLN A 94 6.11 17.16 -1.58
N VAL A 95 6.34 15.95 -2.09
CA VAL A 95 7.71 15.41 -2.13
C VAL A 95 8.49 16.24 -3.15
#